data_AF-A0A1A2NEY1-F1
#
_entry.id   AF-A0A1A2NEY1-F1
#
_cell.length_a   1.000
_cell.length_b   1.000
_cell.length_c   1.000
_cell.angle_alpha   90.00
_cell.angle_beta   90.00
_cell.angle_gamma   90.00
#
_symmetry.space_group_name_H-M   'P 1'
#
loop_
_entity.id
_entity.type
_entity.pdbx_description
1 polymer ?
#
loop_
_entity_poly.entity_id
_entity_poly.type
_entity_poly.pdbx_seq_one_letter_code
_entity_poly.pdbx_strand_id
1 'polypeptide(L)'
;MALDYGELPLQEAVRAARTTARRRQLLDAAVKAMETHGFHQTSMQDLAAEAKVSVGLIYTYFGGKEELLLAHGWALKHWHFGPVHTCEQYIRLQTRHVLDALVCENRRADYAHVLEWKA
;
A
#
# COMPACT_ATOMS: atom_id res chain seq x y z
N MET A 1 2.27 -15.92 5.49
CA MET A 1 3.38 -16.60 6.17
C MET A 1 3.75 -15.76 7.36
N ALA A 2 3.23 -16.08 8.54
CA ALA A 2 3.71 -15.45 9.76
C ALA A 2 5.18 -15.84 9.92
N LEU A 3 6.07 -14.86 10.12
CA LEU A 3 7.46 -15.14 10.45
C LEU A 3 7.47 -15.87 11.79
N ASP A 4 7.99 -17.10 11.83
CA ASP A 4 8.20 -17.82 13.08
C ASP A 4 9.43 -17.22 13.77
N TYR A 5 9.19 -16.28 14.67
CA TYR A 5 10.24 -15.64 15.45
C TYR A 5 10.73 -16.51 16.61
N GLY A 6 10.11 -17.66 16.88
CA GLY A 6 10.38 -18.50 18.05
C GLY A 6 11.76 -19.17 18.06
N GLU A 7 12.36 -19.33 16.90
CA GLU A 7 13.68 -19.99 16.74
C GLU A 7 14.87 -19.01 16.70
N LEU A 8 14.60 -17.69 16.65
CA LEU A 8 15.65 -16.68 16.54
C LEU A 8 16.17 -16.23 17.92
N PRO A 9 17.46 -15.87 18.04
CA PRO A 9 17.96 -15.14 19.21
C PRO A 9 17.11 -13.90 19.49
N LEU A 10 16.79 -13.62 20.76
CA LEU A 10 15.85 -12.56 21.16
C LEU A 10 16.12 -11.21 20.49
N GLN A 11 17.39 -10.82 20.36
CA GLN A 11 17.77 -9.55 19.74
C GLN A 11 17.44 -9.51 18.24
N GLU A 12 17.62 -10.62 17.52
CA GLU A 12 17.28 -10.74 16.11
C GLU A 12 15.77 -10.81 15.91
N ALA A 13 15.07 -11.57 16.75
CA ALA A 13 13.60 -11.63 16.76
C ALA A 13 12.98 -10.23 16.94
N VAL A 14 13.47 -9.46 17.91
CA VAL A 14 13.00 -8.09 18.18
C VAL A 14 13.28 -7.17 16.99
N ARG A 15 14.48 -7.26 16.38
CA ARG A 15 14.82 -6.46 15.20
C ARG A 15 13.94 -6.81 14.00
N ALA A 16 13.72 -8.10 13.74
CA ALA A 16 12.88 -8.57 12.65
C ALA A 16 11.41 -8.17 12.84
N ALA A 17 10.90 -8.25 14.07
CA ALA A 17 9.56 -7.79 14.42
C ALA A 17 9.41 -6.28 14.20
N ARG A 18 10.38 -5.47 14.63
CA ARG A 18 10.38 -4.01 14.39
C ARG A 18 10.39 -3.65 12.91
N THR A 19 11.22 -4.32 12.11
CA THR A 19 11.27 -4.12 10.65
C THR A 19 9.94 -4.48 10.01
N THR A 20 9.32 -5.58 10.44
CA THR A 20 8.02 -6.04 9.92
C THR A 20 6.91 -5.06 10.27
N ALA A 21 6.85 -4.62 11.53
CA ALA A 21 5.90 -3.59 11.97
C ALA A 21 6.09 -2.27 11.21
N ARG A 22 7.35 -1.87 10.95
CA ARG A 22 7.64 -0.66 10.18
C ARG A 22 7.15 -0.78 8.73
N ARG A 23 7.42 -1.90 8.06
CA ARG A 23 6.90 -2.16 6.70
C ARG A 23 5.39 -2.03 6.65
N ARG A 24 4.70 -2.63 7.63
CA ARG A 24 3.23 -2.57 7.73
C ARG A 24 2.75 -1.12 7.87
N GLN A 25 3.32 -0.35 8.80
CA GLN A 25 2.97 1.06 8.98
C GLN A 25 3.08 1.87 7.67
N LEU A 26 4.15 1.68 6.91
CA LEU A 26 4.38 2.40 5.66
C LEU A 26 3.38 2.01 4.57
N LEU A 27 3.03 0.72 4.48
CA LEU A 27 2.02 0.23 3.54
C LEU A 27 0.63 0.73 3.91
N ASP A 28 0.26 0.70 5.20
CA ASP A 28 -1.03 1.19 5.69
C ASP A 28 -1.21 2.69 5.40
N ALA A 29 -0.13 3.48 5.51
CA ALA A 29 -0.12 4.89 5.14
C ALA A 29 -0.24 5.08 3.61
N ALA A 30 0.43 4.24 2.83
CA ALA A 30 0.34 4.29 1.37
C ALA A 30 -1.08 4.05 0.87
N VAL A 31 -1.78 3.06 1.45
CA VAL A 31 -3.20 2.78 1.19
C VAL A 31 -4.01 4.07 1.35
N LYS A 32 -3.95 4.69 2.54
CA LYS A 32 -4.78 5.85 2.88
C LYS A 32 -4.47 7.07 2.01
N ALA A 33 -3.20 7.35 1.79
CA ALA A 33 -2.78 8.48 0.97
C ALA A 33 -3.29 8.32 -0.47
N MET A 34 -3.13 7.13 -1.04
CA MET A 34 -3.58 6.83 -2.40
C MET A 34 -5.11 6.74 -2.51
N GLU A 35 -5.82 6.29 -1.48
CA GLU A 35 -7.30 6.34 -1.43
C GLU A 35 -7.82 7.78 -1.43
N THR A 36 -7.09 8.69 -0.78
CA THR A 36 -7.52 10.09 -0.64
C THR A 36 -7.18 10.93 -1.87
N HIS A 37 -5.99 10.74 -2.44
CA HIS A 37 -5.45 11.61 -3.49
C HIS A 37 -5.29 10.92 -4.86
N GLY A 38 -5.40 9.59 -4.92
CA GLY A 38 -5.01 8.82 -6.09
C GLY A 38 -3.49 8.66 -6.22
N PHE A 39 -3.05 7.64 -6.96
CA PHE A 39 -1.63 7.28 -7.05
C PHE A 39 -0.76 8.42 -7.61
N HIS A 40 -1.15 9.03 -8.73
CA HIS A 40 -0.32 10.03 -9.40
C HIS A 40 -0.13 11.30 -8.57
N GLN A 41 -1.18 11.75 -7.88
CA GLN A 41 -1.14 12.97 -7.08
C GLN A 41 -0.48 12.76 -5.71
N THR A 42 -0.38 11.51 -5.24
CA THR A 42 0.34 11.20 -4.00
C THR A 42 1.85 11.37 -4.19
N SER A 43 2.46 12.28 -3.44
CA SER A 43 3.91 12.47 -3.38
C SER A 43 4.58 11.65 -2.27
N MET A 44 5.91 11.54 -2.30
CA MET A 44 6.67 10.89 -1.21
C MET A 44 6.56 11.66 0.10
N GLN A 45 6.35 12.97 0.04
CA GLN A 45 6.14 13.84 1.20
C GLN A 45 4.78 13.56 1.84
N ASP A 46 3.72 13.38 1.04
CA ASP A 46 2.39 13.02 1.54
C ASP A 46 2.43 11.65 2.25
N LEU A 47 3.12 10.68 1.64
CA LEU A 47 3.33 9.36 2.24
C LEU A 47 4.08 9.45 3.57
N ALA A 48 5.13 10.27 3.65
CA ALA A 48 5.90 10.46 4.87
C ALA A 48 5.06 11.14 5.98
N ALA A 49 4.22 12.10 5.61
CA ALA A 49 3.31 12.76 6.53
C ALA A 49 2.25 11.79 7.07
N GLU A 50 1.58 11.02 6.20
CA GLU A 50 0.57 10.03 6.58
C GLU A 50 1.19 8.92 7.46
N ALA A 51 2.39 8.46 7.12
CA ALA A 51 3.11 7.46 7.89
C ALA A 51 3.76 8.00 9.18
N LYS A 52 3.87 9.32 9.35
CA LYS A 52 4.60 9.99 10.44
C LYS A 52 6.06 9.56 10.52
N VAL A 53 6.75 9.56 9.38
CA VAL A 53 8.17 9.21 9.25
C VAL A 53 8.91 10.21 8.37
N SER A 54 10.23 10.08 8.23
CA SER A 54 10.98 10.83 7.23
C SER A 54 10.88 10.17 5.84
N VAL A 55 10.95 10.98 4.79
CA VAL A 55 11.00 10.51 3.40
C VAL A 55 12.17 9.53 3.18
N GLY A 56 13.34 9.84 3.74
CA GLY A 56 14.52 8.96 3.65
C GLY A 56 14.30 7.57 4.27
N LEU A 57 13.47 7.48 5.32
CA LEU A 57 13.09 6.18 5.88
C LEU A 57 12.26 5.38 4.90
N ILE A 58 11.33 6.00 4.16
CA ILE A 58 10.55 5.30 3.12
C ILE A 58 11.50 4.71 2.08
N TYR A 59 12.44 5.52 1.58
CA TYR A 59 13.47 5.08 0.62
C TYR A 59 14.35 3.93 1.12
N THR A 60 14.54 3.82 2.44
CA THR A 60 15.29 2.71 3.04
C THR A 60 14.51 1.39 2.98
N TYR A 61 13.18 1.45 3.01
CA TYR A 61 12.31 0.28 3.01
C TYR A 61 11.77 -0.08 1.62
N PHE A 62 11.56 0.92 0.77
CA PHE A 62 11.00 0.82 -0.57
C PHE A 62 11.75 1.81 -1.46
N GLY A 63 12.30 1.38 -2.59
CA GLY A 63 13.11 2.19 -3.51
C GLY A 63 12.36 3.34 -4.19
N GLY A 64 11.05 3.48 -3.98
CA GLY A 64 10.24 4.56 -4.52
C GLY A 64 8.74 4.28 -4.42
N LYS A 65 7.94 5.19 -5.00
CA LYS A 65 6.47 5.12 -4.98
C LYS A 65 5.95 3.90 -5.76
N GLU A 66 6.66 3.50 -6.80
CA GLU A 66 6.35 2.37 -7.67
C GLU A 66 6.58 1.04 -6.96
N GLU A 67 7.70 0.88 -6.27
CA GLU A 67 7.99 -0.32 -5.47
C GLU A 67 7.03 -0.41 -4.27
N LEU A 68 6.70 0.73 -3.66
CA LEU A 68 5.68 0.80 -2.61
C LEU A 68 4.29 0.40 -3.13
N LEU A 69 3.93 0.75 -4.37
CA LEU A 69 2.68 0.35 -5.01
C LEU A 69 2.62 -1.16 -5.26
N LEU A 70 3.71 -1.75 -5.77
CA LEU A 70 3.78 -3.20 -5.99
C LEU A 70 3.76 -3.96 -4.67
N ALA A 71 4.49 -3.48 -3.67
CA ALA A 71 4.50 -4.05 -2.32
C ALA A 71 3.12 -3.93 -1.66
N HIS A 72 2.42 -2.82 -1.86
CA HIS A 72 1.01 -2.64 -1.48
C HIS A 72 0.16 -3.72 -2.14
N GLY A 73 0.15 -3.84 -3.47
CA GLY A 73 -0.62 -4.85 -4.21
C GLY A 73 -0.38 -6.29 -3.76
N TRP A 74 0.85 -6.64 -3.34
CA TRP A 74 1.18 -7.95 -2.78
C TRP A 74 0.70 -8.12 -1.32
N ALA A 75 0.93 -7.13 -0.45
CA ALA A 75 0.55 -7.16 0.97
C ALA A 75 -0.97 -7.23 1.18
N LEU A 76 -1.67 -6.56 0.27
CA LEU A 76 -3.11 -6.53 0.10
C LEU A 76 -3.72 -7.93 -0.06
N LYS A 77 -3.10 -8.79 -0.89
CA LYS A 77 -3.59 -10.14 -1.18
C LYS A 77 -3.56 -11.08 0.03
N HIS A 78 -2.79 -10.78 1.08
CA HIS A 78 -2.48 -11.78 2.11
C HIS A 78 -2.68 -11.32 3.56
N TRP A 79 -2.30 -10.11 3.99
CA TRP A 79 -2.24 -9.79 5.42
C TRP A 79 -2.97 -8.51 5.85
N HIS A 80 -3.20 -7.56 4.94
CA HIS A 80 -3.79 -6.25 5.30
C HIS A 80 -5.32 -6.21 5.13
N PHE A 81 -5.85 -6.65 3.97
CA PHE A 81 -7.29 -6.54 3.69
C PHE A 81 -8.12 -7.78 3.93
N GLY A 82 -7.53 -8.98 4.01
CA GLY A 82 -8.27 -10.20 4.37
C GLY A 82 -9.15 -10.09 5.63
N PRO A 83 -8.73 -9.37 6.69
CA PRO A 83 -9.55 -9.14 7.89
C PRO A 83 -10.54 -7.97 7.79
N VAL A 84 -10.35 -7.05 6.84
CA VAL A 84 -11.01 -5.72 6.85
C VAL A 84 -11.93 -5.53 5.64
N HIS A 85 -11.69 -6.26 4.55
CA HIS A 85 -12.40 -6.11 3.28
C HIS A 85 -12.82 -7.47 2.74
N THR A 86 -14.02 -7.54 2.17
CA THR A 86 -14.45 -8.68 1.38
C THR A 86 -13.63 -8.75 0.08
N CYS A 87 -13.60 -9.92 -0.55
CA CYS A 87 -12.97 -10.10 -1.87
C CYS A 87 -13.51 -9.10 -2.91
N GLU A 88 -14.81 -8.78 -2.85
CA GLU A 88 -15.43 -7.81 -3.74
C GLU A 88 -14.97 -6.37 -3.47
N GLN A 89 -14.93 -5.96 -2.20
CA GLN A 89 -14.42 -4.63 -1.81
C GLN A 89 -12.95 -4.48 -2.22
N TYR A 90 -12.17 -5.54 -2.03
CA TYR A 90 -10.77 -5.61 -2.45
C TYR A 90 -10.60 -5.40 -3.95
N ILE A 91 -11.35 -6.14 -4.76
CA ILE A 91 -11.29 -6.03 -6.22
C ILE A 91 -11.63 -4.61 -6.65
N ARG A 92 -12.69 -4.02 -6.09
CA ARG A 92 -13.09 -2.64 -6.41
C ARG A 92 -12.00 -1.61 -6.12
N LEU A 93 -11.44 -1.64 -4.90
CA LEU A 93 -10.37 -0.73 -4.49
C LEU A 93 -9.13 -0.90 -5.38
N GLN A 94 -8.73 -2.14 -5.65
CA GLN A 94 -7.57 -2.43 -6.50
C GLN A 94 -7.77 -2.05 -7.96
N THR A 95 -8.93 -2.33 -8.53
CA THR A 95 -9.23 -1.96 -9.91
C THR A 95 -9.18 -0.44 -10.08
N ARG A 96 -9.72 0.33 -9.14
CA ARG A 96 -9.61 1.80 -9.17
C ARG A 96 -8.15 2.26 -9.10
N HIS A 97 -7.37 1.77 -8.15
CA HIS A 97 -5.96 2.13 -8.02
C HIS A 97 -5.11 1.78 -9.25
N VAL A 98 -5.31 0.58 -9.80
CA VAL A 98 -4.59 0.13 -10.98
C VAL A 98 -4.97 0.96 -12.20
N LEU A 99 -6.26 1.28 -12.37
CA LEU A 99 -6.69 2.14 -13.47
C LEU A 99 -6.19 3.58 -13.31
N ASP A 100 -6.22 4.14 -12.10
CA ASP A 100 -5.64 5.47 -11.86
C ASP A 100 -4.14 5.50 -12.15
N ALA A 101 -3.41 4.43 -11.83
CA ALA A 101 -1.99 4.33 -12.11
C ALA A 101 -1.67 4.12 -13.60
N LEU A 102 -2.45 3.29 -14.31
CA LEU A 102 -2.17 2.86 -15.69
C LEU A 102 -2.84 3.72 -16.77
N VAL A 103 -3.94 4.41 -16.46
CA VAL A 103 -4.72 5.18 -17.42
C VAL A 103 -4.35 6.65 -17.32
N CYS A 104 -3.79 7.20 -18.40
CA CYS A 104 -3.57 8.63 -18.54
C CYS A 104 -4.87 9.42 -18.33
N GLU A 105 -4.77 10.61 -17.72
CA GLU A 105 -5.93 11.43 -17.33
C GLU A 105 -6.92 11.66 -18.49
N ASN A 106 -6.40 11.88 -19.70
CA ASN A 106 -7.19 12.09 -20.91
C ASN A 106 -8.01 10.87 -21.39
N ARG A 107 -7.78 9.67 -20.83
CA ARG A 107 -8.52 8.45 -21.17
C ARG A 107 -9.35 7.89 -20.02
N ARG A 108 -9.39 8.55 -18.85
CA ARG A 108 -10.16 8.04 -17.70
C ARG A 108 -11.66 7.97 -17.97
N ALA A 109 -12.21 8.88 -18.79
CA ALA A 109 -13.62 8.88 -19.16
C ALA A 109 -14.07 7.56 -19.83
N ASP A 110 -13.19 6.93 -20.61
CA ASP A 110 -13.46 5.64 -21.27
C ASP A 110 -13.69 4.50 -20.27
N TYR A 111 -13.15 4.66 -19.05
CA TYR A 111 -13.23 3.68 -17.95
C TYR A 111 -14.18 4.12 -16.83
N ALA A 112 -15.01 5.16 -17.06
CA ALA A 112 -15.97 5.64 -16.06
C ALA A 112 -16.89 4.51 -15.55
N HIS A 113 -17.28 3.59 -16.44
CA HIS A 113 -18.07 2.40 -16.09
C HIS A 113 -17.40 1.47 -15.06
N VAL A 114 -16.08 1.49 -14.95
CA VAL A 114 -15.31 0.71 -13.95
C VAL A 114 -15.04 1.56 -12.70
N LEU A 115 -14.80 2.87 -12.86
CA LEU A 115 -14.45 3.79 -11.78
C LEU A 115 -15.67 4.25 -10.95
N GLU A 116 -16.82 4.41 -11.59
CA GLU A 116 -18.06 4.98 -11.04
C GLU A 116 -19.13 3.92 -10.73
N TRP A 117 -18.83 2.63 -10.90
CA TRP A 117 -19.78 1.56 -10.61
C TRP A 117 -20.24 1.60 -9.15
N LYS A 118 -21.49 2.06 -8.95
CA LYS A 118 -22.25 1.94 -7.71
C LYS A 118 -23.12 0.68 -7.81
N ALA A 119 -22.94 -0.24 -6.86
CA ALA A 119 -23.93 -1.28 -6.59
C ALA A 119 -24.85 -0.75 -5.48
#